data_AF-A0A7L4PXN6-F1
#
_entry.id   AF-A0A7L4PXN6-F1
#
_cell.length_a   1.000
_cell.length_b   1.000
_cell.length_c   1.000
_cell.angle_alpha   90.00
_cell.angle_beta   90.00
_cell.angle_gamma   90.00
#
_symmetry.space_group_name_H-M   'P 1'
#
loop_
_entity.id
_entity.type
_entity.pdbx_description
1 polymer ?
#
loop_
_entity_poly.entity_id
_entity_poly.type
_entity_poly.pdbx_seq_one_letter_code
_entity_poly.pdbx_strand_id
1 'polypeptide(L)'
;MKGQRILYPCYFNAGLTRSEGRRVPRSRAIRDPTLADVEKAVKRCRLRYRTEQKSHPAYWWKNEGRIVVNWEQGKEKLLATVAGSLDGRR
;
A
#
# COMPACT_ATOMS: atom_id res chain seq x y z
N MET A 1 12.24 11.04 -10.12
CA MET A 1 12.29 10.08 -8.99
C MET A 1 12.65 8.70 -9.52
N LYS A 2 13.94 8.43 -9.79
CA LYS A 2 14.39 7.07 -10.13
C LYS A 2 14.44 6.26 -8.83
N GLY A 3 14.02 5.00 -8.85
CA GLY A 3 14.13 4.10 -7.70
C GLY A 3 13.15 4.25 -6.54
N GLN A 4 12.11 5.10 -6.61
CA GLN A 4 11.10 5.20 -5.55
C GLN A 4 9.69 4.92 -6.06
N ARG A 5 8.86 4.31 -5.21
CA ARG A 5 7.45 4.00 -5.48
C ARG A 5 6.59 4.35 -4.27
N ILE A 6 5.40 4.88 -4.54
CA ILE A 6 4.43 5.28 -3.51
C ILE A 6 3.39 4.18 -3.35
N LEU A 7 3.10 3.85 -2.09
CA LEU A 7 2.02 2.98 -1.65
C LEU A 7 1.05 3.78 -0.78
N TYR A 8 -0.24 3.67 -1.13
CA TYR A 8 -1.34 4.20 -0.33
C TYR A 8 -2.15 3.04 0.25
N PRO A 9 -2.76 3.18 1.44
CA PRO A 9 -3.60 2.13 2.02
C PRO A 9 -4.73 1.67 1.09
N CYS A 10 -5.40 2.61 0.40
CA CYS A 10 -6.49 2.31 -0.53
C CYS A 10 -6.12 1.29 -1.63
N TYR A 11 -4.83 1.17 -1.99
CA TYR A 11 -4.37 0.19 -2.97
C TYR A 11 -4.60 -1.26 -2.54
N PHE A 12 -4.72 -1.51 -1.24
CA PHE A 12 -4.86 -2.83 -0.63
C PHE A 12 -6.23 -3.05 0.01
N ASN A 13 -7.19 -2.13 -0.19
CA ASN A 13 -8.51 -2.25 0.44
C ASN A 13 -9.42 -3.19 -0.35
N ALA A 14 -9.84 -4.29 0.26
CA ALA A 14 -10.75 -5.28 -0.32
C ALA A 14 -12.17 -4.73 -0.53
N GLY A 15 -12.58 -3.76 0.30
CA GLY A 15 -13.88 -3.09 0.24
C GLY A 15 -14.01 -2.11 -0.94
N LEU A 16 -12.90 -1.61 -1.47
CA LEU A 16 -12.89 -0.72 -2.64
C LEU A 16 -12.82 -1.53 -3.94
N THR A 17 -13.48 -1.05 -4.99
CA THR A 17 -13.31 -1.53 -6.37
C THR A 17 -11.98 -1.06 -6.97
N ARG A 18 -11.67 -1.53 -8.20
CA ARG A 18 -10.47 -1.10 -8.92
C ARG A 18 -10.50 0.40 -9.25
N SER A 19 -11.66 0.90 -9.69
CA SER A 19 -11.88 2.32 -10.00
C SER A 19 -11.80 3.21 -8.76
N GLU A 20 -12.18 2.70 -7.60
CA GLU A 20 -12.05 3.39 -6.30
C GLU A 20 -10.62 3.32 -5.74
N GLY A 21 -9.67 2.70 -6.43
CA GLY A 21 -8.26 2.77 -6.10
C GLY A 21 -7.63 1.47 -5.61
N ARG A 22 -8.39 0.38 -5.43
CA ARG A 22 -7.79 -0.94 -5.16
C ARG A 22 -6.88 -1.34 -6.32
N ARG A 23 -5.62 -1.68 -6.02
CA ARG A 23 -4.62 -2.06 -7.03
C ARG A 23 -4.20 -3.52 -6.98
N VAL A 24 -4.70 -4.29 -6.03
CA VAL A 24 -4.42 -5.73 -5.91
C VAL A 24 -5.71 -6.57 -6.05
N PRO A 25 -5.62 -7.88 -6.36
CA PRO A 25 -6.76 -8.78 -6.33
C PRO A 25 -7.39 -8.83 -4.94
N ARG A 26 -8.72 -9.05 -4.84
CA ARG A 26 -9.42 -9.13 -3.55
C ARG A 26 -8.85 -10.21 -2.63
N SER A 27 -8.42 -11.34 -3.19
CA SER A 27 -7.79 -12.44 -2.44
C SER A 27 -6.45 -12.08 -1.78
N ARG A 28 -5.84 -10.95 -2.16
CA ARG A 28 -4.59 -10.42 -1.56
C ARG A 28 -4.79 -9.02 -0.95
N ALA A 29 -6.04 -8.58 -0.82
CA ALA A 29 -6.41 -7.33 -0.20
C ALA A 29 -6.96 -7.62 1.21
N ILE A 30 -6.88 -6.64 2.11
CA ILE A 30 -7.50 -6.72 3.44
C ILE A 30 -8.62 -5.69 3.55
N ARG A 31 -9.57 -5.90 4.47
CA ARG A 31 -10.64 -4.94 4.72
C ARG A 31 -10.07 -3.73 5.47
N ASP A 32 -10.35 -2.53 4.97
CA ASP A 32 -10.00 -1.25 5.60
C ASP A 32 -8.54 -1.17 6.12
N PRO A 33 -7.54 -1.33 5.23
CA PRO A 33 -6.13 -1.29 5.59
C PRO A 33 -5.76 0.08 6.16
N THR A 34 -5.01 0.07 7.26
CA THR A 34 -4.39 1.27 7.81
C THR A 34 -2.98 1.47 7.26
N LEU A 35 -2.40 2.66 7.44
CA LEU A 35 -0.99 2.90 7.11
C LEU A 35 -0.06 1.92 7.84
N ALA A 36 -0.36 1.62 9.11
CA ALA A 36 0.41 0.70 9.94
C ALA A 36 0.39 -0.75 9.39
N ASP A 37 -0.71 -1.18 8.78
CA ASP A 37 -0.81 -2.52 8.18
C ASP A 37 0.11 -2.63 6.95
N VAL A 38 0.09 -1.61 6.09
CA VAL A 38 1.00 -1.54 4.93
C VAL A 38 2.44 -1.42 5.40
N GLU A 39 2.71 -0.64 6.44
CA GLU A 39 4.05 -0.49 7.01
C GLU A 39 4.61 -1.81 7.52
N LYS A 40 3.82 -2.55 8.31
CA LYS A 40 4.19 -3.89 8.79
C LYS A 40 4.51 -4.84 7.63
N ALA A 41 3.70 -4.82 6.56
CA ALA A 41 3.94 -5.65 5.39
C ALA A 41 5.24 -5.27 4.66
N VAL A 42 5.50 -3.98 4.47
CA VAL A 42 6.75 -3.49 3.85
C VAL A 42 7.97 -3.85 4.73
N LYS A 43 7.86 -3.72 6.05
CA LYS A 43 8.89 -4.10 7.02
C LYS A 43 9.19 -5.60 6.98
N ARG A 44 8.16 -6.46 6.88
CA ARG A 44 8.31 -7.92 6.68
C ARG A 44 9.04 -8.25 5.38
N CYS A 45 8.82 -7.47 4.33
CA CYS A 45 9.53 -7.60 3.05
C CYS A 45 10.99 -7.10 3.09
N ARG A 46 11.48 -6.58 4.23
CA ARG A 46 12.84 -6.02 4.40
C ARG A 46 13.18 -4.91 3.39
N LEU A 47 12.18 -4.14 2.95
CA LEU A 47 12.37 -3.04 2.01
C LEU A 47 12.75 -1.75 2.76
N ARG A 48 13.57 -0.90 2.13
CA ARG A 48 13.83 0.45 2.65
C ARG A 48 12.66 1.36 2.29
N TYR A 49 12.08 2.02 3.29
CA TYR A 49 10.93 2.91 3.11
C TYR A 49 10.98 4.12 4.04
N ARG A 50 10.14 5.12 3.75
CA ARG A 50 9.78 6.21 4.65
C ARG A 50 8.27 6.41 4.65
N THR A 51 7.72 6.85 5.76
CA THR A 51 6.32 7.28 5.88
C THR A 51 6.21 8.78 5.68
N GLU A 52 5.12 9.24 5.05
CA GLU A 52 4.83 10.66 4.85
C GLU A 52 3.36 10.92 5.20
N GLN A 53 3.06 12.05 5.84
CA GLN A 53 1.68 12.48 6.11
C GLN A 53 1.01 13.09 4.86
N LYS A 54 1.10 12.40 3.72
CA LYS A 54 0.49 12.81 2.46
C LYS A 54 -0.52 11.76 2.02
N SER A 55 -1.79 12.12 1.99
CA SER A 55 -2.89 11.21 1.63
C SER A 55 -3.02 11.01 0.12
N HIS A 56 -3.81 10.00 -0.27
CA HIS A 56 -4.22 9.83 -1.65
C HIS A 56 -5.16 10.98 -2.05
N PRO A 57 -5.04 11.60 -3.24
CA PRO A 57 -5.89 12.74 -3.63
C PRO A 57 -7.39 12.46 -3.54
N ALA A 58 -7.83 11.26 -3.96
CA ALA A 58 -9.23 10.85 -3.86
C ALA A 58 -9.70 10.53 -2.42
N TYR A 59 -8.81 10.53 -1.43
CA TYR A 59 -9.09 10.22 -0.02
C TYR A 59 -8.37 11.20 0.91
N TRP A 60 -8.19 12.44 0.48
CA TRP A 60 -7.37 13.43 1.19
C TRP A 60 -7.86 13.66 2.62
N TRP A 61 -9.19 13.69 2.81
CA TRP A 61 -9.87 13.92 4.08
C TRP A 61 -9.62 12.85 5.14
N LYS A 62 -9.15 11.66 4.75
CA LYS A 62 -8.88 10.58 5.71
C LYS A 62 -7.55 10.74 6.45
N ASN A 63 -6.64 11.60 5.97
CA ASN A 63 -5.34 11.86 6.59
C ASN A 63 -4.52 10.59 6.91
N GLU A 64 -4.67 9.54 6.10
CA GLU A 64 -4.03 8.23 6.33
C GLU A 64 -2.52 8.24 6.05
N GLY A 65 -2.03 9.23 5.30
CA GLY A 65 -0.63 9.27 4.85
C GLY A 65 -0.31 8.26 3.75
N ARG A 66 0.99 8.06 3.52
CA ARG A 66 1.52 7.16 2.48
C ARG A 66 2.90 6.62 2.83
N ILE A 67 3.30 5.55 2.14
CA ILE A 67 4.62 4.96 2.25
C ILE A 67 5.37 5.18 0.94
N VAL A 68 6.60 5.68 1.01
CA VAL A 68 7.53 5.75 -0.12
C VAL A 68 8.58 4.67 0.05
N VAL A 69 8.61 3.72 -0.86
CA VAL A 69 9.50 2.56 -0.85
C VAL A 69 10.58 2.74 -1.91
N ASN A 70 11.83 2.45 -1.55
CA ASN A 70 12.92 2.34 -2.52
C ASN A 70 12.73 1.03 -3.30
N TRP A 71 12.41 1.16 -4.59
CA TRP A 71 12.08 0.06 -5.48
C TRP A 71 12.37 0.44 -6.94
N GLU A 72 13.37 -0.24 -7.53
CA GLU A 72 13.80 0.00 -8.92
C GLU A 72 12.89 -0.67 -9.95
N GLN A 73 12.23 -1.78 -9.57
CA GLN A 73 11.43 -2.57 -10.51
C GLN A 73 10.03 -1.94 -10.74
N GLY A 74 9.18 -2.65 -11.49
CA GLY A 74 7.81 -2.22 -11.76
C GLY A 74 6.95 -2.08 -10.50
N LYS A 75 6.01 -1.12 -10.51
CA LYS A 75 5.10 -0.85 -9.38
C LYS A 75 4.19 -2.03 -9.08
N GLU A 76 3.76 -2.77 -10.09
CA GLU A 76 2.90 -3.95 -9.93
C GLU A 76 3.57 -5.06 -9.12
N LYS A 77 4.87 -5.28 -9.36
CA LYS A 77 5.64 -6.25 -8.60
C LYS A 77 5.76 -5.86 -7.14
N LEU A 78 6.00 -4.57 -6.84
CA LEU A 78 5.98 -4.07 -5.46
C LEU A 78 4.61 -4.30 -4.79
N LEU A 79 3.52 -3.98 -5.49
CA LEU A 79 2.16 -4.18 -4.98
C LEU A 79 1.89 -5.65 -4.68
N ALA A 80 2.29 -6.56 -5.58
CA ALA A 80 2.12 -8.00 -5.38
C ALA A 80 2.95 -8.51 -4.19
N THR A 81 4.21 -8.07 -4.05
CA THR A 81 5.10 -8.45 -2.94
C THR A 81 4.55 -7.99 -1.60
N VAL A 82 4.15 -6.72 -1.49
CA VAL A 82 3.61 -6.16 -0.25
C VAL A 82 2.26 -6.80 0.10
N ALA A 83 1.40 -7.01 -0.89
CA ALA A 83 0.10 -7.66 -0.68
C ALA A 83 0.23 -9.09 -0.16
N GLY A 84 1.24 -9.85 -0.61
CA GLY A 84 1.53 -11.18 -0.09
C GLY A 84 2.01 -11.20 1.37
N SER A 85 2.45 -10.04 1.90
CA SER A 85 2.93 -9.90 3.28
C SER A 85 1.93 -9.20 4.21
N LEU A 86 0.77 -8.80 3.70
CA LEU A 86 -0.31 -8.24 4.51
C LEU A 86 -0.90 -9.33 5.41
N ASP A 87 -1.09 -9.00 6.68
CA ASP A 87 -1.76 -9.89 7.62
C ASP A 87 -3.27 -9.75 7.40
N GLY A 88 -3.93 -10.81 6.91
CA GLY A 88 -5.39 -10.86 6.80
C GLY A 88 -6.09 -11.09 8.13
N ARG A 89 -5.36 -11.14 9.25
CA ARG A 89 -5.91 -11.32 10.60
C ARG A 89 -6.52 -10.01 11.08
N ARG A 90 -7.78 -9.77 10.74
CA ARG A 90 -8.64 -8.83 11.44
C ARG A 90 -10.10 -9.22 11.33
#